data_AF-A0A081P4K0-F1
#
_entry.id   AF-A0A081P4K0-F1
#
_cell.length_a   1.000
_cell.length_b   1.000
_cell.length_c   1.000
_cell.angle_alpha   90.00
_cell.angle_beta   90.00
_cell.angle_gamma   90.00
#
_symmetry.space_group_name_H-M   'P 1'
#
loop_
_entity.id
_entity.type
_entity.pdbx_description
1 polymer ?
#
loop_
_entity_poly.entity_id
_entity_poly.type
_entity_poly.pdbx_seq_one_letter_code
_entity_poly.pdbx_strand_id
1 'polypeptide(L)'
;MAVTVTFVAINVNTLNRGATVSVGENAQSGWAQHGKNNFGNGNMFGISFEGGVINTIIDNDIVDTPVADIQNVPTVQSQVL
;
A
#
# COMPACT_ATOMS: atom_id res chain seq x y z
N MET A 1 -14.67 -20.10 -26.12
CA MET A 1 -15.81 -19.43 -25.45
C MET A 1 -15.25 -18.53 -24.37
N ALA A 2 -15.62 -17.25 -24.38
CA ALA A 2 -15.22 -16.33 -23.31
C ALA A 2 -16.17 -16.52 -22.12
N VAL A 3 -15.62 -16.78 -20.94
CA VAL A 3 -16.38 -16.81 -19.69
C VAL A 3 -16.33 -15.41 -19.11
N THR A 4 -17.49 -14.77 -19.01
CA THR A 4 -17.63 -13.45 -18.38
C THR A 4 -17.65 -13.62 -16.87
N VAL A 5 -16.69 -13.01 -16.17
CA VAL A 5 -16.67 -12.91 -14.71
C VAL A 5 -17.12 -11.51 -14.32
N THR A 6 -18.29 -11.40 -13.68
CA THR A 6 -18.87 -10.13 -13.25
C THR A 6 -18.77 -10.02 -11.73
N PHE A 7 -18.11 -8.97 -11.25
CA PHE A 7 -18.07 -8.64 -9.83
C PHE A 7 -19.18 -7.63 -9.53
N VAL A 8 -20.13 -8.01 -8.67
CA VAL A 8 -21.30 -7.18 -8.34
C VAL A 8 -20.91 -6.03 -7.41
N ALA A 9 -20.00 -6.26 -6.46
CA ALA A 9 -19.44 -5.23 -5.61
C ALA A 9 -18.06 -5.65 -5.11
N ILE A 10 -17.15 -4.69 -4.98
CA ILE A 10 -15.87 -4.87 -4.28
C ILE A 10 -15.85 -3.87 -3.14
N ASN A 11 -16.06 -4.36 -1.92
CA ASN A 11 -16.04 -3.54 -0.73
C ASN A 11 -14.66 -3.63 -0.09
N VAL A 12 -13.93 -2.52 -0.10
CA VAL A 12 -12.59 -2.45 0.47
C VAL A 12 -12.62 -1.51 1.67
N ASN A 13 -12.42 -2.08 2.85
CA ASN A 13 -12.48 -1.32 4.10
C ASN A 13 -11.23 -0.46 4.32
N THR A 14 -10.05 -0.97 3.96
CA THR A 14 -8.79 -0.25 4.06
C THR A 14 -7.80 -0.72 3.00
N LEU A 15 -7.11 0.22 2.37
CA LEU A 15 -5.92 -0.03 1.57
C LEU A 15 -4.75 0.71 2.21
N ASN A 16 -3.65 0.01 2.42
CA ASN A 16 -2.41 0.62 2.88
C ASN A 16 -1.49 0.89 1.69
N ARG A 17 -0.33 1.47 1.98
CA ARG A 17 0.67 1.81 0.95
C ARG A 17 0.98 0.59 0.07
N GLY A 18 1.05 0.85 -1.24
CA GLY A 18 1.32 -0.15 -2.28
C GLY A 18 0.26 -1.21 -2.49
N ALA A 19 -1.01 -0.89 -2.21
CA ALA A 19 -2.12 -1.79 -2.51
C ALA A 19 -2.85 -1.38 -3.81
N THR A 20 -3.42 -2.37 -4.50
CA THR A 20 -4.35 -2.17 -5.63
C THR A 20 -5.63 -2.95 -5.41
N VAL A 21 -6.69 -2.48 -6.05
CA VAL A 21 -7.88 -3.27 -6.36
C VAL A 21 -8.04 -3.27 -7.87
N SER A 22 -7.95 -4.43 -8.53
CA SER A 22 -8.05 -4.54 -9.99
C SER A 22 -8.93 -5.71 -10.41
N VAL A 23 -9.64 -5.53 -11.54
CA VAL A 23 -10.53 -6.50 -12.17
C VAL A 23 -10.10 -6.70 -13.61
N GLY A 24 -10.01 -7.96 -14.05
CA GLY A 24 -9.52 -8.30 -15.38
C GLY A 24 -7.99 -8.42 -15.42
N GLU A 25 -7.44 -8.35 -16.63
CA GLU A 25 -6.00 -8.38 -16.84
C GLU A 25 -5.38 -7.05 -16.41
N ASN A 26 -4.39 -7.11 -15.51
CA ASN A 26 -3.72 -5.94 -14.97
C ASN A 26 -2.20 -6.11 -15.05
N ALA A 27 -1.55 -5.22 -15.80
CA ALA A 27 -0.09 -5.15 -15.86
C ALA A 27 0.40 -4.03 -14.93
N GLN A 28 0.86 -4.41 -13.74
CA GLN A 28 1.41 -3.50 -12.72
C GLN A 28 2.90 -3.23 -12.94
N SER A 29 3.22 -2.80 -14.15
CA SER A 29 4.59 -2.57 -14.56
C SER A 29 5.15 -1.30 -13.91
N GLY A 30 6.37 -1.37 -13.38
CA GLY A 30 6.98 -0.23 -12.70
C GLY A 30 6.46 0.00 -11.27
N TRP A 31 5.74 -0.98 -10.68
CA TRP A 31 5.15 -0.81 -9.36
C TRP A 31 6.22 -0.71 -8.27
N ALA A 32 6.29 0.44 -7.61
CA ALA A 32 7.15 0.69 -6.47
C ALA A 32 6.36 1.35 -5.34
N GLN A 33 6.76 1.09 -4.11
CA GLN A 33 6.26 1.79 -2.94
C GLN A 33 7.36 1.95 -1.92
N HIS A 34 7.44 3.14 -1.32
CA HIS A 34 8.44 3.45 -0.33
C HIS A 34 7.87 4.29 0.81
N GLY A 35 8.49 4.20 1.97
CA GLY A 35 8.24 5.09 3.10
C GLY A 35 8.34 4.38 4.43
N LYS A 36 8.27 5.16 5.50
CA LYS A 36 8.30 4.70 6.88
C LYS A 36 7.07 5.23 7.59
N ASN A 37 6.49 4.42 8.45
CA ASN A 37 5.35 4.83 9.27
C ASN A 37 5.69 4.52 10.74
N ASN A 38 5.77 5.56 11.56
CA ASN A 38 5.99 5.43 13.00
C ASN A 38 4.71 5.83 13.72
N PHE A 39 3.85 4.85 13.98
CA PHE A 39 2.61 5.09 14.70
C PHE A 39 2.86 5.02 16.21
N GLY A 40 3.10 6.17 16.83
CA GLY A 40 3.33 6.24 18.28
C GLY A 40 2.17 5.61 19.05
N ASN A 41 0.94 5.94 18.65
CA ASN A 41 -0.27 5.45 19.27
C ASN A 41 -1.08 4.45 18.43
N GLY A 42 -0.50 3.96 17.33
CA GLY A 42 -1.26 3.24 16.33
C GLY A 42 -2.27 4.11 15.57
N ASN A 43 -3.17 3.42 14.84
CA ASN A 43 -4.33 4.01 14.18
C ASN A 43 -5.61 3.45 14.82
N MET A 44 -6.50 4.34 15.25
CA MET A 44 -7.79 3.98 15.82
C MET A 44 -8.87 4.07 14.75
N PHE A 45 -9.68 3.02 14.62
CA PHE A 45 -10.80 2.97 13.69
C PHE A 45 -12.10 2.61 14.41
N GLY A 46 -13.18 3.31 14.08
CA GLY A 46 -14.47 3.14 14.74
C GLY A 46 -14.64 4.02 15.98
N ILE A 47 -15.51 3.60 16.90
CA ILE A 47 -15.73 4.33 18.15
C ILE A 47 -14.59 3.99 19.12
N SER A 48 -13.73 4.96 19.37
CA SER A 48 -12.56 4.83 20.24
C SER A 48 -12.51 5.94 21.28
N PHE A 49 -12.22 5.58 22.52
CA PHE A 49 -11.96 6.52 23.61
C PHE A 49 -10.55 6.28 24.15
N GLU A 50 -9.80 7.35 24.34
CA GLU A 50 -8.43 7.27 24.79
C GLU A 50 -8.08 8.43 25.73
N GLY A 51 -7.32 8.15 26.77
CA GLY A 51 -6.88 9.15 27.73
C GLY A 51 -5.62 8.70 28.46
N GLY A 52 -4.80 9.68 28.85
CA GLY A 52 -3.56 9.43 29.60
C GLY A 52 -2.42 8.83 28.79
N VAL A 53 -2.46 8.94 27.46
CA VAL A 53 -1.46 8.29 26.60
C VAL A 53 -0.27 9.20 26.33
N ILE A 54 0.92 8.68 26.65
CA ILE A 54 2.21 9.30 26.36
C ILE A 54 2.98 8.35 25.46
N ASN A 55 3.27 8.78 24.23
CA ASN A 55 4.05 8.00 23.28
C ASN A 55 5.42 8.64 23.08
N THR A 56 6.47 7.84 23.14
CA THR A 56 7.84 8.24 22.79
C THR A 56 8.33 7.29 21.72
N ILE A 57 8.60 7.82 20.53
CA ILE A 57 9.18 7.07 19.42
C ILE A 57 10.63 7.52 19.30
N ILE A 58 11.55 6.58 19.42
CA ILE A 58 12.97 6.81 19.20
C ILE A 58 13.35 5.99 17.96
N ASP A 59 13.53 6.68 16.85
CA ASP A 59 14.03 6.11 15.60
C ASP A 59 15.50 6.48 15.47
N ASN A 60 16.38 5.59 15.93
CA ASN A 60 17.82 5.83 16.01
C ASN A 60 18.54 5.36 14.74
N ASP A 61 18.11 5.83 13.58
CA ASP A 61 18.94 5.74 12.39
C ASP A 61 19.82 6.99 12.22
N ILE A 62 21.13 6.77 12.03
CA ILE A 62 22.11 7.87 11.87
C ILE A 62 21.91 8.58 10.52
N VAL A 63 21.35 7.87 9.55
CA VAL A 63 20.94 8.36 8.25
C VAL A 63 19.51 7.87 8.07
N ASP A 64 18.55 8.79 7.93
CA ASP A 64 17.19 8.46 7.52
C ASP A 64 17.31 7.58 6.29
N THR A 65 16.77 6.36 6.32
CA THR A 65 16.82 5.44 5.16
C THR A 65 16.64 6.26 3.89
N PRO A 66 17.63 6.34 2.99
CA PRO A 66 17.38 6.96 1.71
C PRO A 66 16.27 6.12 1.11
N VAL A 67 15.07 6.69 1.02
CA VAL A 67 14.02 6.18 0.17
C VAL A 67 14.55 6.35 -1.24
N ALA A 68 15.39 5.40 -1.64
CA ALA A 68 15.95 5.35 -2.97
C ALA A 68 14.79 4.98 -3.88
N ASP A 69 14.27 5.97 -4.57
CA ASP A 69 13.41 5.78 -5.74
C ASP A 69 14.27 5.13 -6.82
N ILE A 70 14.29 3.79 -6.86
CA ILE A 70 14.88 3.07 -7.98
C ILE A 70 13.89 3.22 -9.13
N GLN A 71 14.05 4.31 -9.89
CA GLN A 71 13.20 4.72 -11.01
C GLN A 71 13.26 3.80 -12.24
N ASN A 72 13.84 2.60 -12.10
CA ASN A 72 14.00 1.67 -13.22
C ASN A 72 13.55 0.26 -12.82
N VAL A 73 12.27 0.12 -12.48
CA VAL A 73 11.62 -1.20 -12.40
C VAL A 73 11.21 -1.57 -13.83
N PRO A 74 11.96 -2.44 -14.53
CA PRO A 74 11.74 -2.71 -15.93
C PRO A 74 10.36 -3.35 -16.14
N THR A 75 9.68 -2.86 -17.17
CA THR A 75 8.32 -3.27 -17.51
C THR A 75 8.37 -4.35 -18.59
N VAL A 76 8.04 -5.60 -18.28
CA VAL A 76 7.74 -6.62 -19.30
C VAL A 76 6.24 -6.75 -19.41
N GLN A 77 5.65 -6.02 -20.35
CA GLN A 77 4.25 -6.16 -20.71
C GLN A 77 4.17 -6.94 -22.01
N SER A 78 4.09 -8.27 -21.92
CA SER A 78 3.71 -9.11 -23.06
C SER A 78 2.19 -9.15 -23.13
N GLN A 79 1.59 -8.11 -23.71
CA GLN A 79 0.19 -8.15 -24.09
C GLN A 79 0.10 -8.76 -25.49
N VAL A 80 -0.42 -9.98 -25.57
CA VAL A 80 -0.85 -10.60 -26.81
C VAL A 80 -2.35 -10.41 -26.90
N LEU A 81 -2.79 -9.76 -27.99
CA LEU A 81 -4.21 -9.58 -28.37
C LEU A 81 -4.95 -10.92 -28.48
#